data_AF-A0AAD5CWR6-F1
#
_entry.id   AF-A0AAD5CWR6-F1
#
_cell.length_a   1.000
_cell.length_b   1.000
_cell.length_c   1.000
_cell.angle_alpha   90.00
_cell.angle_beta   90.00
_cell.angle_gamma   90.00
#
_symmetry.space_group_name_H-M   'P 1'
#
loop_
_entity.id
_entity.type
_entity.pdbx_description
1 polymer ?
#
loop_
_entity_poly.entity_id
_entity_poly.type
_entity_poly.pdbx_seq_one_letter_code
_entity_poly.pdbx_strand_id
1 'polypeptide(L)'
;PVWYRFFLNKEYGSLFSSLTTGLYLTLKLTSVVEKIGSFYAALKALSRKEVNYGSHATAEQVSEAGDVCAICQEKMQAPILLRCKHIFCEDCVSEWFERERTCPLCRALVRPADIRSFGDGSTSLFFQLF
;
A
#
# COMPACT_ATOMS: atom_id res chain seq x y z
N PRO A 1 14.08 -33.71 47.08
CA PRO A 1 13.68 -33.98 45.68
C PRO A 1 14.92 -34.11 44.77
N VAL A 2 15.00 -35.19 43.99
CA VAL A 2 16.17 -35.52 43.13
C VAL A 2 16.56 -34.35 42.20
N TRP A 3 15.56 -33.59 41.75
CA TRP A 3 15.66 -32.37 40.94
C TRP A 3 16.51 -31.24 41.56
N TYR A 4 16.59 -31.15 42.90
CA TYR A 4 17.35 -30.09 43.58
C TYR A 4 18.87 -30.28 43.46
N ARG A 5 19.34 -31.53 43.38
CA ARG A 5 20.76 -31.84 43.14
C ARG A 5 21.21 -31.50 41.71
N PHE A 6 20.29 -31.50 40.75
CA PHE A 6 20.57 -31.14 39.37
C PHE A 6 20.88 -29.64 39.23
N PHE A 7 20.19 -28.78 39.99
CA PHE A 7 20.43 -27.33 40.01
C PHE A 7 21.65 -26.89 40.84
N LEU A 8 22.09 -27.70 41.81
CA LEU A 8 23.28 -27.43 42.62
C LEU A 8 24.59 -27.83 41.95
N ASN A 9 24.53 -28.59 40.85
CA ASN A 9 25.73 -28.98 40.12
C ASN A 9 26.19 -27.79 39.24
N LYS A 10 27.14 -27.02 39.76
CA LYS A 10 27.59 -25.71 39.24
C LYS A 10 28.00 -25.75 37.76
N GLU A 11 28.51 -26.88 37.28
CA GLU A 11 28.87 -27.10 35.87
C GLU A 11 27.65 -27.25 34.96
N TYR A 12 26.63 -28.01 35.36
CA TYR A 12 25.45 -28.29 34.51
C TYR A 12 24.42 -27.15 34.52
N GLY A 13 24.25 -26.47 35.65
CA GLY A 13 23.30 -25.36 35.77
C GLY A 13 23.66 -24.16 34.89
N SER A 14 24.95 -23.85 34.77
CA SER A 14 25.45 -22.75 33.94
C SER A 14 25.24 -23.03 32.44
N LEU A 15 25.60 -24.24 31.99
CA LEU A 15 25.43 -24.65 30.59
C LEU A 15 23.95 -24.67 30.19
N PHE A 16 23.08 -25.24 31.02
CA PHE A 16 21.65 -25.28 30.75
C PHE A 16 21.05 -23.87 30.69
N SER A 17 21.37 -23.00 31.64
CA SER A 17 20.91 -21.60 31.65
C SER A 17 21.36 -20.83 30.41
N SER A 18 22.61 -21.02 29.99
CA SER A 18 23.16 -20.38 28.78
C SER A 18 22.43 -20.87 27.52
N LEU A 19 22.20 -22.18 27.40
CA LEU A 19 21.48 -22.78 26.27
C LEU A 19 20.02 -22.33 26.20
N THR A 20 19.28 -22.33 27.32
CA THR A 20 17.88 -21.89 27.35
C THR A 20 17.76 -20.40 27.08
N THR A 21 18.68 -19.59 27.60
CA THR A 21 18.70 -18.15 27.33
C THR A 21 19.04 -17.87 25.87
N GLY A 22 20.03 -18.57 25.32
CA GLY A 22 20.39 -18.50 23.91
C GLY A 22 19.21 -18.87 23.00
N LEU A 23 18.55 -20.01 23.27
CA LEU A 23 17.37 -20.44 22.52
C LEU A 23 16.20 -19.46 22.64
N TYR A 24 15.94 -18.92 23.83
CA TYR A 24 14.89 -17.92 24.01
C TYR A 24 15.21 -16.63 23.24
N LEU A 25 16.47 -16.18 23.27
CA LEU A 25 16.89 -14.98 22.54
C LEU A 25 16.81 -15.18 21.02
N THR A 26 17.17 -16.35 20.49
CA THR A 26 17.04 -16.63 19.05
C THR A 26 15.57 -16.69 18.62
N LEU A 27 14.72 -17.38 19.38
CA LEU A 27 13.27 -17.43 19.12
C LEU A 27 12.61 -16.05 19.23
N LYS A 28 13.03 -15.22 20.18
CA LYS A 28 12.53 -13.85 20.32
C LYS A 28 13.02 -12.97 19.18
N LEU A 29 14.27 -13.15 18.74
CA LEU A 29 14.85 -12.41 17.63
C LEU A 29 14.11 -12.71 16.32
N THR A 30 13.82 -13.97 16.02
CA THR A 30 13.04 -14.34 14.83
C THR A 30 11.65 -13.72 14.87
N SER A 31 10.95 -13.78 16.02
CA SER A 31 9.62 -13.16 16.18
C SER A 31 9.65 -11.63 16.06
N VAL A 32 10.71 -10.97 16.54
CA VAL A 32 10.89 -9.51 16.41
C VAL A 32 11.15 -9.13 14.95
N VAL A 33 11.98 -9.88 14.23
CA VAL A 33 12.28 -9.62 12.81
C VAL A 33 11.03 -9.72 11.93
N GLU A 34 10.18 -10.73 12.15
CA GLU A 34 8.91 -10.87 11.42
C GLU A 34 7.95 -9.69 11.65
N LYS A 35 7.84 -9.25 12.91
CA LYS A 35 7.00 -8.09 13.28
C LYS A 35 7.54 -6.78 12.70
N ILE A 36 8.86 -6.59 12.73
CA ILE A 36 9.51 -5.43 12.12
C ILE A 36 9.32 -5.43 10.61
N GLY A 37 9.45 -6.59 9.95
CA GLY A 37 9.18 -6.71 8.50
C GLY A 37 7.75 -6.35 8.15
N SER A 38 6.77 -6.84 8.92
CA SER A 38 5.35 -6.52 8.74
C SER A 38 5.07 -5.03 8.97
N PHE A 39 5.65 -4.45 10.01
CA PHE A 39 5.54 -3.02 10.30
C PHE A 39 6.17 -2.16 9.21
N TYR A 40 7.36 -2.54 8.72
CA TYR A 40 8.01 -1.86 7.61
C TYR A 40 7.22 -1.98 6.30
N ALA A 41 6.63 -3.14 6.01
CA ALA A 41 5.74 -3.31 4.87
C ALA A 41 4.50 -2.42 4.98
N ALA A 42 3.88 -2.34 6.16
CA ALA A 42 2.77 -1.45 6.44
C ALA A 42 3.18 0.03 6.28
N LEU A 43 4.32 0.44 6.85
CA LEU A 43 4.87 1.79 6.66
C LEU A 43 5.16 2.10 5.19
N LYS A 44 5.69 1.14 4.44
CA LYS A 44 5.95 1.30 3.00
C LYS A 44 4.65 1.40 2.19
N ALA A 45 3.59 0.70 2.60
CA ALA A 45 2.26 0.81 2.01
C ALA A 45 1.58 2.16 2.33
N LEU A 46 1.85 2.74 3.50
CA LEU A 46 1.42 4.11 3.82
C LEU A 46 2.27 5.16 3.10
N SER A 47 3.57 4.92 2.93
CA SER A 47 4.50 5.87 2.32
C SER A 47 4.40 5.90 0.80
N ARG A 48 4.16 4.75 0.15
CA ARG A 48 3.64 4.75 -1.20
C ARG A 48 2.16 5.06 -1.11
N LYS A 49 1.84 6.35 -1.10
CA LYS A 49 0.52 6.87 -1.49
C LYS A 49 0.27 6.37 -2.92
N GLU A 50 -0.12 5.11 -3.04
CA GLU A 50 -0.24 4.42 -4.33
C GLU A 50 -1.45 5.06 -5.00
N VAL A 51 -1.16 5.93 -5.97
CA VAL A 51 -2.14 6.73 -6.69
C VAL A 51 -2.96 5.79 -7.59
N ASN A 52 -3.84 5.00 -6.98
CA ASN A 52 -4.59 3.94 -7.64
C ASN A 52 -5.63 4.47 -8.64
N TYR A 53 -5.73 5.79 -8.77
CA TYR A 53 -6.65 6.51 -9.65
C TYR A 53 -6.00 7.12 -10.91
N GLY A 54 -4.67 7.18 -10.99
CA GLY A 54 -3.98 7.88 -12.08
C GLY A 54 -2.46 7.85 -11.98
N SER A 55 -1.79 8.66 -12.80
CA SER A 55 -0.35 8.87 -12.76
C SER A 55 -0.03 10.36 -12.62
N HIS A 56 1.14 10.70 -12.10
CA HIS A 56 1.59 12.10 -12.12
C HIS A 56 1.68 12.60 -13.57
N ALA A 57 1.08 13.76 -13.85
CA ALA A 57 1.14 14.41 -15.15
C ALA A 57 2.47 15.16 -15.29
N THR A 58 3.04 15.16 -16.50
CA THR A 58 4.22 15.99 -16.79
C THR A 58 3.83 17.46 -16.95
N ALA A 59 4.78 18.38 -16.80
CA ALA A 59 4.51 19.82 -16.93
C ALA A 59 3.96 20.19 -18.31
N GLU A 60 4.37 19.47 -19.36
CA GLU A 60 3.89 19.65 -20.73
C GLU A 60 2.40 19.28 -20.84
N GLN A 61 1.99 18.16 -20.26
CA GLN A 61 0.59 17.72 -20.26
C GLN A 61 -0.32 18.70 -19.51
N VAL A 62 0.19 19.32 -18.46
CA VAL A 62 -0.54 20.31 -17.65
C VAL A 62 -0.72 21.61 -18.44
N SER A 63 0.33 22.07 -19.12
CA SER A 63 0.29 23.23 -20.01
C SER A 63 -0.73 23.04 -21.14
N GLU A 64 -0.80 21.85 -21.74
CA GLU A 64 -1.78 21.53 -22.79
C GLU A 64 -3.23 21.45 -22.26
N ALA A 65 -3.43 20.96 -21.04
CA ALA A 65 -4.75 20.81 -20.43
C ALA A 65 -5.27 22.08 -19.74
N GLY A 66 -4.42 23.09 -19.58
CA GLY A 66 -4.66 24.29 -18.79
C GLY A 66 -4.08 24.17 -17.39
N ASP A 67 -3.22 25.12 -17.01
CA ASP A 67 -2.44 25.12 -15.76
C ASP A 67 -3.28 25.28 -14.47
N VAL A 68 -4.61 25.35 -14.58
CA VAL A 68 -5.52 25.66 -13.48
C VAL A 68 -6.36 24.43 -13.12
N CYS A 69 -6.34 24.05 -11.85
CA CYS A 69 -7.15 22.93 -11.37
C CYS A 69 -8.64 23.30 -11.35
N ALA A 70 -9.51 22.46 -11.93
CA ALA A 70 -10.95 22.71 -11.92
C ALA A 70 -11.64 22.57 -10.55
N ILE A 71 -10.94 22.03 -9.54
CA ILE A 71 -11.47 21.88 -8.17
C ILE A 71 -11.14 23.10 -7.31
N CYS A 72 -9.86 23.45 -7.16
CA CYS A 72 -9.44 24.59 -6.35
C CYS A 72 -9.35 25.92 -7.12
N GLN A 73 -9.40 25.89 -8.46
CA GLN A 73 -9.26 27.07 -9.34
C GLN A 73 -7.91 27.79 -9.22
N GLU A 74 -6.90 27.12 -8.67
CA GLU A 74 -5.53 27.61 -8.55
C GLU A 74 -4.57 26.84 -9.47
N LYS A 75 -3.31 27.30 -9.54
CA LYS A 75 -2.25 26.62 -10.29
C LYS A 75 -2.08 25.19 -9.77
N MET A 76 -2.02 24.22 -10.69
CA MET A 76 -1.92 22.81 -10.32
C MET A 76 -0.64 22.51 -9.51
N GLN A 77 -0.81 21.89 -8.34
CA GLN A 77 0.27 21.37 -7.49
C GLN A 77 0.20 19.84 -7.49
N ALA A 78 1.33 19.19 -7.75
CA ALA A 78 1.41 17.73 -7.92
C ALA A 78 0.27 17.18 -8.82
N PRO A 79 0.22 17.59 -10.10
CA PRO A 79 -0.90 17.25 -10.98
C PRO A 79 -0.98 15.74 -11.23
N ILE A 80 -2.18 15.17 -11.08
CA ILE A 80 -2.48 13.77 -11.39
C ILE A 80 -3.37 13.70 -12.62
N LEU A 81 -2.90 12.94 -13.61
CA LEU A 81 -3.65 12.52 -14.78
C LEU A 81 -4.49 11.28 -14.44
N LEU A 82 -5.81 11.44 -14.41
CA LEU A 82 -6.74 10.32 -14.26
C LEU A 82 -6.77 9.47 -15.54
N ARG A 83 -7.22 8.21 -15.43
CA ARG A 83 -7.42 7.31 -16.60
C ARG A 83 -8.35 7.88 -17.68
N CYS A 84 -9.27 8.76 -17.29
CA CYS A 84 -10.16 9.49 -18.19
C CYS A 84 -9.52 10.71 -18.89
N LYS A 85 -8.21 10.91 -18.71
CA LYS A 85 -7.39 12.00 -19.26
C LYS A 85 -7.65 13.41 -18.69
N HIS A 86 -8.35 13.52 -17.56
CA HIS A 86 -8.48 14.80 -16.83
C HIS A 86 -7.39 14.95 -15.78
N ILE A 87 -6.91 16.19 -15.59
CA ILE A 87 -5.81 16.54 -14.69
C ILE A 87 -6.33 17.40 -13.54
N PHE A 88 -5.92 17.06 -12.31
CA PHE A 88 -6.24 17.80 -11.08
C PHE A 88 -5.06 17.78 -10.11
N CYS A 89 -5.07 18.62 -9.07
CA CYS A 89 -4.11 18.48 -7.97
C CYS A 89 -4.33 17.15 -7.25
N GLU A 90 -3.24 16.51 -6.80
CA GLU A 90 -3.30 15.26 -6.04
C GLU A 90 -4.19 15.36 -4.80
N ASP A 91 -4.06 16.43 -4.02
CA ASP A 91 -4.83 16.59 -2.78
C ASP A 91 -6.31 16.87 -3.07
N CYS A 92 -6.60 17.72 -4.06
CA CYS A 92 -7.98 18.05 -4.43
C CYS A 92 -8.74 16.82 -4.95
N VAL A 93 -8.10 16.01 -5.79
CA VAL A 93 -8.74 14.81 -6.34
C VAL A 93 -8.83 13.70 -5.29
N SER A 94 -7.88 13.62 -4.36
CA SER A 94 -7.92 12.69 -3.24
C SER A 94 -9.11 12.98 -2.32
N GLU A 95 -9.32 14.24 -1.92
CA GLU A 95 -10.46 14.65 -1.09
C GLU A 95 -11.80 14.38 -1.81
N TRP A 96 -11.87 14.65 -3.12
CA TRP A 96 -13.05 14.35 -3.91
C TRP A 96 -13.42 12.86 -3.85
N PHE A 97 -12.43 11.97 -3.98
CA PHE A 97 -12.65 10.52 -3.94
C PHE A 97 -13.03 9.95 -2.57
N GLU A 98 -12.85 10.72 -1.48
CA GLU A 98 -13.43 10.37 -0.18
C GLU A 98 -14.95 10.46 -0.19
N ARG A 99 -15.53 11.33 -1.03
CA ARG A 99 -16.97 11.55 -1.15
C ARG A 99 -17.57 10.79 -2.34
N GLU A 100 -16.95 10.88 -3.50
CA GLU A 100 -17.48 10.35 -4.77
C GLU A 100 -16.34 9.80 -5.64
N ARG A 101 -16.42 8.52 -6.06
CA ARG A 101 -15.35 7.84 -6.83
C ARG A 101 -15.50 8.03 -8.34
N THR A 102 -15.83 9.24 -8.76
CA THR A 102 -15.99 9.60 -10.18
C THR A 102 -15.18 10.84 -10.52
N CYS A 103 -14.79 10.99 -11.78
CA CYS A 103 -14.11 12.21 -12.23
C CYS A 103 -15.04 13.44 -12.10
N PRO A 104 -14.58 14.57 -11.50
CA PRO A 104 -15.37 15.80 -11.38
C PRO A 104 -15.86 16.38 -12.71
N LEU A 105 -15.12 16.16 -13.81
CA LEU A 105 -15.42 16.73 -15.13
C LEU A 105 -16.33 15.83 -15.98
N CYS A 106 -16.00 14.54 -16.09
CA CYS A 106 -16.73 13.63 -16.99
C CYS A 106 -17.56 12.54 -16.27
N ARG A 107 -17.52 12.50 -14.94
CA ARG A 107 -18.21 11.48 -14.11
C ARG A 107 -17.80 10.04 -14.41
N ALA A 108 -16.69 9.83 -15.14
CA ALA A 108 -16.14 8.50 -15.36
C ALA A 108 -15.74 7.86 -14.03
N LEU A 109 -16.14 6.60 -13.84
CA LEU A 109 -15.82 5.81 -12.65
C LEU A 109 -14.31 5.55 -12.54
N VAL A 110 -13.75 5.92 -11.40
CA VAL A 110 -12.34 5.70 -11.08
C VAL A 110 -12.23 4.39 -10.31
N ARG A 111 -12.11 3.29 -11.07
CA ARG A 111 -12.00 1.95 -10.50
C ARG A 111 -10.59 1.72 -9.94
N PRO A 112 -10.46 1.08 -8.76
CA PRO A 112 -9.21 0.45 -8.36
C PRO A 112 -8.73 -0.50 -9.47
N ALA A 113 -7.41 -0.63 -9.65
CA ALA A 113 -6.81 -1.30 -10.80
C ALA A 113 -7.26 -2.76 -11.04
N ASP A 114 -7.92 -3.39 -10.07
CA ASP A 114 -8.23 -4.83 -10.09
C ASP A 114 -9.62 -5.20 -10.62
N ILE A 115 -10.51 -4.24 -10.90
CA ILE A 115 -11.85 -4.57 -11.41
C ILE A 115 -11.92 -4.33 -12.93
N ARG A 116 -11.57 -5.37 -13.70
CA ARG A 116 -11.74 -5.41 -15.17
C ARG A 116 -13.20 -5.08 -15.50
N SER A 117 -13.42 -3.95 -16.17
CA SER A 117 -14.74 -3.58 -16.67
C SER A 117 -15.04 -4.34 -17.95
N PHE A 118 -15.89 -5.36 -17.88
CA PHE A 118 -16.58 -5.98 -19.03
C PHE A 118 -17.65 -5.04 -19.62
N GLY A 119 -17.27 -3.79 -19.89
CA GLY A 119 -18.20 -2.73 -20.32
C GLY A 119 -17.77 -2.01 -21.59
N ASP A 120 -16.67 -2.43 -22.21
CA ASP A 120 -16.12 -1.88 -23.45
C ASP A 120 -16.79 -2.45 -24.71
N GLY A 121 -17.75 -3.38 -24.56
CA GLY A 121 -18.40 -4.05 -25.68
C GLY A 121 -17.48 -5.02 -26.43
N SER A 122 -16.27 -5.28 -25.90
CA SER A 122 -15.38 -6.31 -26.42
C SER A 122 -15.95 -7.67 -26.08
N THR A 123 -16.47 -8.40 -27.07
CA THR A 123 -16.88 -9.80 -26.89
C THR A 123 -15.68 -10.59 -26.38
N SER A 124 -15.74 -11.12 -25.16
CA SER A 124 -14.66 -11.97 -24.65
C SER A 124 -14.47 -13.17 -25.58
N LEU A 125 -13.22 -13.44 -25.97
CA LEU A 125 -12.81 -14.63 -26.73
C LEU A 125 -13.02 -15.96 -25.98
N PHE A 126 -13.66 -15.93 -24.81
CA PHE A 126 -13.95 -17.14 -24.05
C PHE A 126 -15.32 -17.67 -24.46
N PHE A 127 -15.33 -18.87 -25.02
CA PHE A 127 -16.55 -19.64 -25.28
C PHE A 127 -17.29 -19.88 -23.97
N GLN A 128 -18.48 -19.28 -23.84
CA GLN A 128 -19.43 -19.67 -22.81
C GLN A 128 -20.14 -20.93 -23.29
N LEU A 129 -19.79 -22.07 -22.71
CA LEU A 129 -20.57 -23.29 -22.83
C LEU A 129 -21.75 -23.22 -21.84
N PHE A 130 -22.96 -23.31 -22.38
CA PHE A 130 -24.20 -23.54 -21.62
C PHE A 130 -24.34 -25.03 -21.28
#